data_AF-A0A085EVR2-F1
#
_entry.id   AF-A0A085EVR2-F1
#
_cell.length_a   1.000
_cell.length_b   1.000
_cell.length_c   1.000
_cell.angle_alpha   90.00
_cell.angle_beta   90.00
_cell.angle_gamma   90.00
#
_symmetry.space_group_name_H-M   'P 1'
#
loop_
_entity.id
_entity.type
_entity.pdbx_description
1 polymer ?
#
loop_
_entity_poly.entity_id
_entity_poly.type
_entity_poly.pdbx_seq_one_letter_code
_entity_poly.pdbx_strand_id
1 'polypeptide(L)'
;MSTKPHLSQRAIVAYNRLSREVAALNYLVRIAKPSGTLGETGRICLDRALRIANRLYRREPGMPSFGRIGTSEPLTQADLALMVARLSAAGIAFEERYAHLTAPGLAANTTLQPLRFPPP
;
A
#
# COMPACT_ATOMS: atom_id res chain seq x y z
N MET A 1 -14.00 2.33 -27.03
CA MET A 1 -13.41 1.07 -26.54
C MET A 1 -12.71 1.37 -25.23
N SER A 2 -13.29 0.99 -24.09
CA SER A 2 -12.66 1.22 -22.78
C SER A 2 -11.58 0.16 -22.57
N THR A 3 -10.33 0.48 -22.93
CA THR A 3 -9.17 -0.34 -22.60
C THR A 3 -9.05 -0.38 -21.09
N LYS A 4 -9.49 -1.50 -20.49
CA LYS A 4 -9.33 -1.73 -19.04
C LYS A 4 -7.86 -1.52 -18.67
N PRO A 5 -7.56 -0.82 -17.57
CA PRO A 5 -6.18 -0.55 -17.20
C PRO A 5 -5.46 -1.88 -16.91
N HIS A 6 -4.26 -2.03 -17.47
CA HIS A 6 -3.39 -3.20 -17.28
C HIS A 6 -2.17 -2.80 -16.44
N LEU A 7 -1.88 -3.57 -15.39
CA LEU A 7 -0.68 -3.38 -14.58
C LEU A 7 0.52 -4.08 -15.20
N SER A 8 1.64 -3.37 -15.26
CA SER A 8 2.94 -4.00 -15.58
C SER A 8 3.40 -4.93 -14.46
N GLN A 9 4.19 -5.96 -14.77
CA GLN A 9 4.76 -6.86 -13.78
C GLN A 9 5.55 -6.14 -12.68
N ARG A 10 6.26 -5.05 -13.04
CA ARG A 10 6.98 -4.20 -12.08
C ARG A 10 6.03 -3.52 -11.08
N ALA A 11 4.86 -3.08 -11.54
CA ALA A 11 3.85 -2.46 -10.70
C ALA A 11 3.22 -3.49 -9.74
N ILE A 12 2.96 -4.71 -10.22
CA ILE A 12 2.46 -5.82 -9.40
C ILE A 12 3.44 -6.15 -8.27
N VAL A 13 4.73 -6.31 -8.58
CA VAL A 13 5.77 -6.58 -7.58
C VAL A 13 5.89 -5.42 -6.57
N ALA A 14 5.84 -4.18 -7.05
CA ALA A 14 5.86 -3.00 -6.19
C ALA A 14 4.64 -2.95 -5.25
N TYR A 15 3.45 -3.28 -5.76
CA TYR A 15 2.23 -3.36 -4.98
C TYR A 15 2.31 -4.45 -3.91
N ASN A 16 2.75 -5.66 -4.26
CA ASN A 16 2.90 -6.77 -3.30
C ASN A 16 3.83 -6.42 -2.16
N ARG A 17 4.93 -5.73 -2.47
CA ARG A 17 5.85 -5.24 -1.45
C ARG A 17 5.16 -4.22 -0.54
N LEU A 18 4.47 -3.24 -1.13
CA LEU A 18 3.73 -2.22 -0.36
C LEU A 18 2.65 -2.85 0.53
N SER A 19 1.88 -3.80 0.01
CA SER A 19 0.81 -4.49 0.74
C SER A 19 1.34 -5.19 2.00
N ARG A 20 2.51 -5.87 1.91
CA ARG A 20 3.16 -6.48 3.07
C ARG A 20 3.61 -5.47 4.12
N GLU A 21 4.16 -4.33 3.69
CA GLU A 21 4.57 -3.24 4.61
C GLU A 21 3.34 -2.64 5.30
N VAL A 22 2.25 -2.42 4.57
CA VAL A 22 0.98 -1.91 5.12
C VAL A 22 0.36 -2.91 6.09
N ALA A 23 0.45 -4.22 5.83
CA ALA A 23 0.01 -5.25 6.76
C ALA A 23 0.82 -5.23 8.07
N ALA A 24 2.15 -5.10 7.98
CA ALA A 24 3.01 -4.98 9.16
C ALA A 24 2.70 -3.71 9.98
N LEU A 25 2.45 -2.59 9.30
CA LEU A 25 2.04 -1.34 9.95
C LEU A 25 0.66 -1.46 10.60
N ASN A 26 -0.29 -2.15 9.96
CA ASN A 26 -1.61 -2.43 10.55
C ASN A 26 -1.49 -3.31 11.80
N TYR A 27 -0.65 -4.34 11.77
CA TYR A 27 -0.35 -5.15 12.95
C TYR A 27 0.17 -4.28 14.08
N LEU A 28 1.11 -3.38 13.79
CA LEU A 28 1.69 -2.50 14.78
C LEU A 28 0.65 -1.57 15.42
N VAL A 29 -0.21 -0.94 14.61
CA VAL A 29 -1.24 0.00 15.09
C VAL A 29 -2.39 -0.71 15.81
N ARG A 30 -2.82 -1.90 15.35
CA ARG A 30 -4.04 -2.55 15.85
C ARG A 30 -3.78 -3.60 16.93
N ILE A 31 -2.67 -4.32 16.83
CA ILE A 31 -2.37 -5.47 17.69
C ILE A 31 -1.28 -5.12 18.69
N ALA A 32 -0.09 -4.73 18.22
CA ALA A 32 1.05 -4.46 19.11
C ALA A 32 0.85 -3.21 19.97
N LYS A 33 0.19 -2.18 19.42
CA LYS A 33 -0.14 -0.90 20.09
C LYS A 33 1.03 -0.32 20.91
N PRO A 34 2.21 -0.13 20.31
CA PRO A 34 3.35 0.43 21.03
C PRO A 34 3.01 1.85 21.52
N SER A 35 3.53 2.22 22.69
CA SER A 35 3.36 3.55 23.27
C SER A 35 4.49 4.50 22.83
N GLY A 36 4.23 5.81 22.94
CA GLY A 36 5.22 6.85 22.63
C GLY A 36 5.34 7.20 21.15
N THR A 37 6.36 7.98 20.82
CA THR A 37 6.58 8.53 19.47
C THR A 37 7.34 7.57 18.58
N LEU A 38 7.10 7.62 17.27
CA LEU A 38 7.82 6.79 16.31
C LEU A 38 9.29 7.25 16.21
N GLY A 39 10.21 6.34 16.57
CA GLY A 39 11.65 6.57 16.43
C GLY A 39 12.10 6.74 14.97
N GLU A 40 13.35 7.13 14.78
CA GLU A 40 13.94 7.38 13.45
C GLU A 40 13.78 6.20 12.48
N THR A 41 14.11 4.98 12.90
CA THR A 41 13.97 3.78 12.06
C THR A 41 12.53 3.57 11.59
N GLY A 42 11.55 3.75 12.49
CA GLY A 42 10.13 3.64 12.14
C GLY A 42 9.70 4.72 11.15
N ARG A 43 10.17 5.96 11.33
CA ARG A 43 9.92 7.07 10.40
C ARG A 43 10.52 6.81 9.01
N ILE A 44 11.73 6.24 8.94
CA ILE A 44 12.37 5.84 7.67
C ILE A 44 11.56 4.75 6.96
N CYS A 45 11.11 3.73 7.69
CA CYS A 45 10.27 2.67 7.13
C CYS A 45 8.94 3.20 6.60
N LEU A 46 8.27 4.07 7.36
CA LEU A 46 7.02 4.70 6.94
C LEU A 46 7.23 5.58 5.69
N ASP A 47 8.25 6.44 5.67
CA ASP A 47 8.57 7.29 4.51
C ASP A 47 8.85 6.45 3.26
N ARG A 48 9.54 5.32 3.40
CA ARG A 48 9.75 4.37 2.30
C ARG A 48 8.44 3.82 1.75
N ALA A 49 7.51 3.43 2.62
CA ALA A 49 6.18 2.94 2.22
C ALA A 49 5.40 4.04 1.47
N LEU A 50 5.38 5.27 1.99
CA LEU A 50 4.72 6.41 1.35
C LEU A 50 5.31 6.73 -0.03
N ARG A 51 6.64 6.64 -0.20
CA ARG A 51 7.29 6.83 -1.51
C ARG A 51 6.90 5.75 -2.52
N ILE A 52 6.79 4.50 -2.10
CA ILE A 52 6.35 3.40 -2.97
C ILE A 52 4.89 3.62 -3.37
N ALA A 53 4.02 3.92 -2.40
CA ALA A 53 2.60 4.23 -2.63
C ALA A 53 2.44 5.38 -3.63
N ASN A 54 3.11 6.51 -3.41
CA ASN A 54 3.08 7.65 -4.32
C ASN A 54 3.55 7.27 -5.74
N ARG A 55 4.62 6.49 -5.86
CA ARG A 55 5.12 6.07 -7.18
C ARG A 55 4.11 5.21 -7.93
N LEU A 56 3.43 4.30 -7.21
CA LEU A 56 2.44 3.40 -7.79
C LEU A 56 1.17 4.16 -8.18
N TYR A 57 0.66 4.97 -7.26
CA TYR A 57 -0.63 5.63 -7.37
C TYR A 57 -0.62 6.89 -8.23
N ARG A 58 0.55 7.53 -8.44
CA ARG A 58 0.65 8.73 -9.30
C ARG A 58 0.09 8.53 -10.71
N ARG A 59 0.10 7.30 -11.22
CA ARG A 59 -0.38 6.98 -12.57
C ARG A 59 -1.88 6.65 -12.60
N GLU A 60 -2.54 6.62 -11.45
CA GLU A 60 -3.93 6.21 -11.30
C GLU A 60 -4.83 7.42 -11.02
N PRO A 61 -5.81 7.71 -11.88
CA PRO A 61 -6.72 8.82 -11.66
C PRO A 61 -7.61 8.57 -10.44
N GLY A 62 -7.69 9.55 -9.54
CA GLY A 62 -8.49 9.49 -8.33
C GLY A 62 -7.79 8.86 -7.12
N MET A 63 -6.51 8.48 -7.24
CA MET A 63 -5.75 7.96 -6.11
C MET A 63 -5.12 9.07 -5.27
N PRO A 64 -5.01 8.88 -3.94
CA PRO A 64 -4.43 9.89 -3.07
C PRO A 64 -2.92 10.02 -3.26
N SER A 65 -2.40 11.22 -3.00
CA SER A 65 -0.98 11.46 -2.76
C SER A 65 -0.71 11.56 -1.26
N PHE A 66 0.49 11.14 -0.87
CA PHE A 66 0.97 11.17 0.50
C PHE A 66 2.10 12.18 0.65
N GLY A 67 2.04 13.02 1.68
CA GLY A 67 3.12 13.94 2.03
C GLY A 67 4.37 13.20 2.51
N ARG A 68 5.50 13.91 2.53
CA ARG A 68 6.71 13.41 3.19
C ARG A 68 6.56 13.57 4.70
N ILE A 69 7.17 12.68 5.45
CA ILE A 69 7.26 12.80 6.91
C ILE A 69 8.31 13.87 7.21
N GLY A 70 7.92 14.92 7.92
CA GLY A 70 8.85 15.91 8.45
C GLY A 70 9.76 15.28 9.51
N THR A 71 11.04 15.64 9.53
CA THR A 71 12.00 15.16 10.53
C THR A 71 11.99 15.99 11.82
N SER A 72 11.42 17.19 11.77
CA SER A 72 11.41 18.18 12.85
C SER A 72 10.42 17.86 13.97
N GLU A 73 9.31 17.19 13.66
CA GLU A 73 8.25 16.89 14.63
C GLU A 73 8.21 15.40 14.95
N PRO A 74 8.02 15.03 16.22
CA PRO A 74 7.84 13.63 16.61
C PRO A 74 6.50 13.12 16.06
N LEU A 75 6.55 12.04 15.30
CA LEU A 75 5.36 11.42 14.74
C LEU A 75 4.66 10.61 15.83
N THR A 76 3.44 11.03 16.21
CA THR A 76 2.69 10.39 17.28
C THR A 76 2.06 9.08 16.80
N GLN A 77 1.58 8.24 17.73
CA GLN A 77 0.81 7.05 17.36
C GLN A 77 -0.48 7.39 16.61
N ALA A 78 -1.09 8.54 16.90
CA ALA A 78 -2.29 8.98 16.19
C ALA A 78 -1.97 9.31 14.72
N ASP A 79 -0.85 10.00 14.48
CA ASP A 79 -0.39 10.31 13.12
C ASP A 79 -0.07 9.03 12.35
N LEU A 80 0.61 8.07 13.00
CA LEU A 80 0.91 6.78 12.42
C LEU A 80 -0.38 6.04 12.07
N ALA A 81 -1.32 5.93 13.00
CA ALA A 81 -2.59 5.26 12.78
C ALA A 81 -3.37 5.88 11.61
N LEU A 82 -3.41 7.21 11.53
CA LEU A 82 -4.02 7.93 10.42
C LEU A 82 -3.35 7.62 9.08
N MET A 83 -2.01 7.64 9.04
CA MET A 83 -1.27 7.32 7.81
C MET A 83 -1.49 5.87 7.36
N VAL A 84 -1.49 4.93 8.30
CA VAL A 84 -1.73 3.50 8.02
C VAL A 84 -3.15 3.27 7.51
N ALA A 85 -4.15 3.92 8.12
CA ALA A 85 -5.53 3.86 7.64
C ALA A 85 -5.66 4.40 6.21
N ARG A 86 -5.04 5.54 5.91
CA ARG A 86 -5.05 6.13 4.55
C ARG A 86 -4.33 5.25 3.52
N LEU A 87 -3.18 4.67 3.88
CA LEU A 87 -2.46 3.72 3.03
C LEU A 87 -3.30 2.47 2.73
N SER A 88 -3.99 1.96 3.75
CA SER A 88 -4.87 0.79 3.62
C SER A 88 -6.06 1.07 2.73
N ALA A 89 -6.75 2.20 2.93
CA ALA A 89 -7.86 2.61 2.08
C ALA A 89 -7.44 2.80 0.62
N ALA A 90 -6.26 3.39 0.38
CA ALA A 90 -5.71 3.50 -0.97
C ALA A 90 -5.39 2.13 -1.57
N GLY A 91 -4.82 1.21 -0.79
CA GLY A 91 -4.57 -0.17 -1.24
C GLY A 91 -5.85 -0.87 -1.71
N ILE A 92 -6.93 -0.76 -0.93
CA ILE A 92 -8.25 -1.32 -1.27
C ILE A 92 -8.78 -0.70 -2.57
N ALA A 93 -8.79 0.62 -2.69
CA ALA A 93 -9.26 1.30 -3.90
C ALA A 93 -8.43 0.94 -5.15
N PHE A 94 -7.13 0.70 -4.96
CA PHE A 94 -6.26 0.21 -6.02
C PHE A 94 -6.62 -1.24 -6.42
N GLU A 95 -6.81 -2.13 -5.45
CA GLU A 95 -7.22 -3.52 -5.72
C GLU A 95 -8.56 -3.62 -6.43
N GLU A 96 -9.58 -2.87 -5.96
CA GLU A 96 -10.90 -2.83 -6.59
C GLU A 96 -10.83 -2.45 -8.07
N ARG A 97 -9.97 -1.47 -8.40
CA ARG A 97 -9.75 -1.02 -9.79
C ARG A 97 -9.13 -2.11 -10.68
N TYR A 98 -8.39 -3.04 -10.09
CA TYR A 98 -7.65 -4.09 -10.79
C TYR A 98 -8.18 -5.51 -10.52
N ALA A 99 -9.31 -5.65 -9.83
CA ALA A 99 -9.93 -6.92 -9.49
C ALA A 99 -10.26 -7.79 -10.71
N HIS A 100 -10.48 -7.17 -11.89
CA HIS A 100 -10.67 -7.89 -13.15
C HIS A 100 -9.43 -8.63 -13.65
N LEU A 101 -8.23 -8.29 -13.17
CA LEU A 101 -6.98 -9.00 -13.49
C LEU A 101 -6.79 -10.29 -12.66
N THR A 102 -7.50 -10.41 -11.53
CA THR A 102 -7.44 -11.58 -10.63
C THR A 102 -8.62 -12.52 -10.80
N ALA A 103 -9.65 -12.15 -11.57
CA ALA A 103 -10.79 -13.00 -11.87
C ALA A 103 -10.35 -14.28 -12.64
N PRO A 104 -10.89 -15.47 -12.30
CA PRO A 104 -10.41 -16.79 -12.75
C PRO A 104 -10.60 -17.12 -14.25
N GLY A 105 -10.78 -16.12 -15.12
CA GLY A 105 -10.96 -16.31 -16.58
C GLY A 105 -9.81 -15.82 -17.46
N LEU A 106 -8.79 -15.14 -16.92
CA LEU A 106 -7.67 -14.58 -17.71
C LEU A 106 -6.29 -15.15 -17.36
N ALA A 107 -6.16 -15.91 -16.26
CA ALA A 107 -4.89 -16.50 -15.82
C ALA A 107 -4.40 -17.67 -16.71
N ALA A 108 -5.15 -18.06 -17.74
CA ALA A 108 -4.79 -19.20 -18.60
C ALA A 108 -3.62 -18.91 -19.56
N ASN A 109 -3.27 -17.65 -19.84
CA ASN A 109 -2.26 -17.30 -20.84
C ASN A 109 -1.05 -16.51 -20.31
N THR A 110 -0.89 -16.40 -19.00
CA THR A 110 0.34 -15.82 -18.46
C THR A 110 0.68 -16.53 -17.17
N THR A 111 1.93 -16.98 -17.06
CA THR A 111 2.61 -17.55 -15.89
C THR A 111 2.71 -16.57 -14.71
N LEU A 112 1.69 -15.75 -14.49
CA LEU A 112 1.53 -14.86 -13.36
C LEU A 112 0.92 -15.68 -12.23
N GLN A 113 1.72 -15.95 -11.20
CA GLN A 113 1.18 -16.44 -9.94
C GLN A 113 0.07 -15.50 -9.48
N PRO A 114 -1.11 -16.03 -9.10
CA PRO A 114 -2.18 -15.21 -8.56
C PRO A 114 -1.64 -14.44 -7.36
N LEU A 115 -2.04 -13.17 -7.26
CA LEU A 115 -1.85 -12.34 -6.08
C LEU A 115 -2.50 -13.04 -4.87
N ARG A 116 -1.74 -13.89 -4.19
CA ARG A 116 -2.18 -14.54 -2.95
C ARG A 116 -2.10 -13.52 -1.82
N PHE A 117 -3.23 -12.95 -1.48
CA PHE A 117 -3.41 -12.18 -0.26
C PHE A 117 -3.73 -13.14 0.90
N PRO A 118 -3.11 -12.97 2.08
CA PRO A 118 -3.57 -13.64 3.29
C PRO A 118 -4.97 -13.11 3.67
N PRO A 119 -5.88 -13.96 4.19
CA PRO A 119 -7.19 -13.54 4.68
C PRO A 119 -7.08 -12.62 5.93
N PRO A 120 -8.15 -11.87 6.26
CA PRO A 120 -8.20 -10.97 7.41
C PRO A 120 -7.97 -11.65 8.76
#